data_AF-A0A2V5WUM2-F1
#
_entry.id   AF-A0A2V5WUM2-F1
#
_cell.length_a   1.000
_cell.length_b   1.000
_cell.length_c   1.000
_cell.angle_alpha   90.00
_cell.angle_beta   90.00
_cell.angle_gamma   90.00
#
_symmetry.space_group_name_H-M   'P 1'
#
loop_
_entity.id
_entity.type
_entity.pdbx_description
1 polymer ?
#
loop_
_entity_poly.entity_id
_entity_poly.type
_entity_poly.pdbx_seq_one_letter_code
_entity_poly.pdbx_strand_id
1 'polypeptide(L)'
;MWIDAPPGGQIDDNSEFDRLAEVRAILTDDYPHAKRAIYTLEVFSRKRSRRAVYELRDTLDHLSIALNANTSPAEARRHMHECKTHLRRAAVEPFEWLAERKTLQIEKMAVRGRWLYALLCLQKPDLKPEGTDLIIELKAIAQKIVEGRITKATAASVKHMEDALRMADALMEKLKPKQFYDRLYSLLLFLAGTIFALLLRLVF
;
A
#
# COMPACT_ATOMS: atom_id res chain seq x y z
N MET A 1 -5.42 -11.49 -10.46
CA MET A 1 -5.88 -12.32 -9.32
C MET A 1 -4.71 -13.24 -9.02
N TRP A 2 -4.05 -13.13 -7.86
CA TRP A 2 -2.95 -14.06 -7.55
C TRP A 2 -3.53 -15.45 -7.35
N ILE A 3 -2.90 -16.46 -7.96
CA ILE A 3 -3.33 -17.85 -7.89
C ILE A 3 -2.34 -18.57 -6.96
N ASP A 4 -2.82 -19.02 -5.79
CA ASP A 4 -2.05 -19.94 -4.96
C ASP A 4 -1.93 -21.29 -5.70
N ALA A 5 -0.73 -21.86 -5.73
CA ALA A 5 -0.57 -23.25 -6.15
C ALA A 5 -1.25 -24.17 -5.11
N PRO A 6 -1.98 -25.21 -5.52
CA PRO A 6 -2.68 -26.09 -4.59
C PRO A 6 -1.68 -26.81 -3.68
N PRO A 7 -1.95 -26.93 -2.36
CA PRO A 7 -1.11 -27.70 -1.47
C PRO A 7 -1.30 -29.20 -1.77
N GLY A 8 -0.24 -29.85 -2.25
CA GLY A 8 -0.19 -31.31 -2.32
C GLY A 8 -0.60 -31.96 -3.65
N GLY A 9 -0.59 -31.24 -4.78
CA GLY A 9 -0.61 -31.90 -6.08
C GLY A 9 0.69 -32.66 -6.30
N GLN A 10 0.64 -33.99 -6.49
CA GLN A 10 1.77 -34.74 -7.06
C GLN A 10 2.18 -34.04 -8.35
N ILE A 11 3.37 -33.43 -8.34
CA ILE A 11 3.98 -32.88 -9.54
C ILE A 11 4.34 -34.09 -10.39
N ASP A 12 3.60 -34.31 -11.47
CA ASP A 12 3.92 -35.31 -12.47
C ASP A 12 5.33 -35.01 -13.01
N ASP A 13 6.29 -35.84 -12.61
CA ASP A 13 7.72 -35.66 -12.80
C ASP A 13 8.15 -35.78 -14.29
N ASN A 14 7.19 -36.09 -15.17
CA ASN A 14 7.38 -36.28 -16.61
C ASN A 14 6.90 -35.12 -17.49
N SER A 15 6.33 -34.04 -16.92
CA SER A 15 6.08 -32.82 -17.70
C SER A 15 7.35 -31.98 -17.80
N GLU A 16 7.79 -31.70 -19.03
CA GLU A 16 8.93 -30.84 -19.31
C GLU A 16 8.68 -29.48 -18.65
N PHE A 17 9.51 -29.12 -17.67
CA PHE A 17 9.37 -27.84 -16.96
C PHE A 17 9.74 -26.69 -17.90
N ASP A 18 8.73 -26.03 -18.45
CA ASP A 18 8.94 -24.85 -19.29
C ASP A 18 9.31 -23.64 -18.45
N ARG A 19 10.63 -23.45 -18.30
CA ARG A 19 11.23 -22.30 -17.60
C ARG A 19 10.77 -20.97 -18.19
N LEU A 20 10.61 -20.89 -19.52
CA LEU A 20 10.24 -19.64 -20.18
C LEU A 20 8.79 -19.29 -19.91
N ALA A 21 7.89 -20.28 -19.91
CA ALA A 21 6.49 -20.09 -19.53
C ALA A 21 6.38 -19.59 -18.07
N GLU A 22 7.12 -20.19 -17.13
CA GLU A 22 7.11 -19.74 -15.73
C GLU A 22 7.65 -18.32 -15.54
N VAL A 23 8.75 -17.96 -16.21
CA VAL A 23 9.26 -16.59 -16.15
C VAL A 23 8.25 -15.61 -16.75
N ARG A 24 7.59 -15.97 -17.85
CA ARG A 24 6.52 -15.13 -18.42
C ARG A 24 5.37 -14.94 -17.43
N ALA A 25 4.95 -15.99 -16.73
CA ALA A 25 3.93 -15.89 -15.69
C ALA A 25 4.38 -14.93 -14.57
N ILE A 26 5.59 -15.10 -14.05
CA ILE A 26 6.16 -14.21 -13.01
C ILE A 26 6.16 -12.74 -13.46
N LEU A 27 6.60 -12.47 -14.68
CA LEU A 27 6.69 -11.10 -15.20
C LEU A 27 5.32 -10.48 -15.52
N THR A 28 4.32 -11.30 -15.83
CA THR A 28 2.98 -10.85 -16.24
C THR A 28 2.03 -10.74 -15.05
N ASP A 29 2.12 -11.67 -14.10
CA ASP A 29 1.15 -11.82 -13.02
C ASP A 29 1.68 -11.27 -11.70
N ASP A 30 2.93 -11.57 -11.31
CA ASP A 30 3.45 -11.28 -9.96
C ASP A 30 4.20 -9.94 -9.90
N TYR A 31 5.13 -9.72 -10.84
CA TYR A 31 5.99 -8.54 -10.90
C TYR A 31 5.23 -7.21 -10.95
N PRO A 32 4.10 -7.06 -11.69
CA PRO A 32 3.38 -5.80 -11.76
C PRO A 32 2.88 -5.30 -10.40
N HIS A 33 2.53 -6.20 -9.47
CA HIS A 33 2.11 -5.83 -8.12
C HIS A 33 3.28 -5.23 -7.32
N ALA A 34 4.45 -5.87 -7.33
CA ALA A 34 5.65 -5.35 -6.69
C ALA A 34 6.07 -4.00 -7.28
N LYS A 35 6.10 -3.90 -8.61
CA LYS A 35 6.40 -2.66 -9.33
C LYS A 35 5.45 -1.54 -8.93
N ARG A 36 4.14 -1.80 -8.93
CA ARG A 36 3.11 -0.81 -8.56
C ARG A 36 3.28 -0.35 -7.12
N ALA A 37 3.49 -1.27 -6.18
CA ALA A 37 3.64 -0.96 -4.76
C ALA A 37 4.85 -0.05 -4.51
N ILE A 38 6.01 -0.43 -5.05
CA ILE A 38 7.26 0.31 -4.92
C ILE A 38 7.15 1.67 -5.60
N TYR A 39 6.68 1.72 -6.85
CA TYR A 39 6.49 2.97 -7.58
C TYR A 39 5.57 3.93 -6.82
N THR A 40 4.45 3.43 -6.30
CA THR A 40 3.49 4.27 -5.57
C THR A 40 4.12 4.84 -4.31
N LEU A 41 4.90 4.05 -3.57
CA LEU A 41 5.61 4.48 -2.38
C LEU A 41 6.67 5.54 -2.70
N GLU A 42 7.47 5.31 -3.73
CA GLU A 42 8.59 6.19 -4.09
C GLU A 42 8.11 7.50 -4.68
N VAL A 43 7.15 7.47 -5.60
CA VAL A 43 6.69 8.66 -6.30
C VAL A 43 5.77 9.51 -5.43
N PHE A 44 4.72 8.90 -4.85
CA PHE A 44 3.71 9.69 -4.14
C PHE A 44 4.10 9.99 -2.69
N SER A 45 4.93 9.15 -2.09
CA SER A 45 5.33 9.32 -0.69
C SER A 45 6.79 9.71 -0.48
N ARG A 46 7.58 9.79 -1.57
CA ARG A 46 9.02 10.11 -1.55
C ARG A 46 9.81 9.23 -0.56
N LYS A 47 9.36 7.99 -0.38
CA LYS A 47 9.95 7.01 0.52
C LYS A 47 10.51 5.85 -0.28
N ARG A 48 11.71 5.41 0.07
CA ARG A 48 12.31 4.19 -0.47
C ARG A 48 12.17 3.07 0.55
N SER A 49 11.77 1.87 0.11
CA SER A 49 11.86 0.68 0.95
C SER A 49 13.14 -0.08 0.63
N ARG A 50 14.09 -0.09 1.58
CA ARG A 50 15.31 -0.91 1.47
C ARG A 50 14.98 -2.39 1.42
N ARG A 51 13.98 -2.83 2.18
CA ARG A 51 13.55 -4.21 2.20
C ARG A 51 12.96 -4.63 0.85
N ALA A 52 12.10 -3.82 0.24
CA ALA A 52 11.59 -4.12 -1.10
C ALA A 52 12.73 -4.26 -2.14
N VAL A 53 13.79 -3.44 -2.03
CA VAL A 53 14.99 -3.58 -2.86
C VAL A 53 15.72 -4.92 -2.61
N TYR A 54 15.87 -5.34 -1.36
CA TYR A 54 16.48 -6.65 -1.06
C TYR A 54 15.64 -7.81 -1.59
N GLU A 55 14.32 -7.77 -1.41
CA GLU A 55 13.42 -8.80 -1.93
C GLU A 55 13.44 -8.84 -3.48
N LEU A 56 13.56 -7.69 -4.16
CA LEU A 56 13.76 -7.65 -5.60
C LEU A 56 15.11 -8.24 -6.02
N ARG A 57 16.18 -7.99 -5.27
CA ARG A 57 17.49 -8.60 -5.53
C ARG A 57 17.40 -10.13 -5.37
N ASP A 58 16.84 -10.61 -4.28
CA ASP A 58 16.71 -12.04 -4.00
C ASP A 58 15.82 -12.72 -5.06
N THR A 59 14.81 -12.02 -5.60
CA THR A 59 14.05 -12.47 -6.78
C THR A 59 14.96 -12.71 -7.99
N LEU A 60 15.87 -11.79 -8.30
CA LEU A 60 16.81 -11.92 -9.42
C LEU A 60 17.81 -13.05 -9.19
N ASP A 61 18.29 -13.22 -7.96
CA ASP A 61 19.20 -14.32 -7.59
C ASP A 61 18.54 -15.68 -7.83
N HIS A 62 17.27 -15.82 -7.43
CA HIS A 62 16.50 -17.04 -7.69
C HIS A 62 16.18 -17.25 -9.16
N LEU A 63 15.85 -16.19 -9.92
CA LEU A 63 15.63 -16.30 -11.38
C LEU A 63 16.91 -16.76 -12.09
N SER A 64 18.06 -16.23 -11.68
CA SER A 64 19.37 -16.60 -12.23
C SER A 64 19.65 -18.10 -12.07
N ILE A 65 19.38 -18.64 -10.88
CA ILE A 65 19.52 -20.08 -10.63
C ILE A 65 18.46 -20.87 -11.41
N ALA A 66 17.20 -20.43 -11.38
CA ALA A 66 16.10 -21.13 -12.04
C ALA A 66 16.22 -21.16 -13.58
N LEU A 67 16.97 -20.24 -14.19
CA LEU A 67 17.22 -20.19 -15.62
C LEU A 67 18.53 -20.88 -16.03
N ASN A 68 19.36 -21.29 -15.08
CA ASN A 68 20.61 -21.97 -15.39
C ASN A 68 20.35 -23.37 -15.97
N ALA A 69 20.95 -23.65 -17.13
CA ALA A 69 20.79 -24.93 -17.84
C ALA A 69 21.24 -26.14 -17.01
N ASN A 70 22.18 -25.94 -16.07
CA ASN A 70 22.71 -26.99 -15.20
C ASN A 70 21.84 -27.26 -13.96
N THR A 71 20.86 -26.41 -13.68
CA THR A 71 19.95 -26.59 -12.54
C THR A 71 18.91 -27.65 -12.91
N SER A 72 18.62 -28.60 -12.00
CA SER A 72 17.61 -29.62 -12.28
C SER A 72 16.19 -29.03 -12.41
N PRO A 73 15.25 -29.66 -13.14
CA PRO A 73 13.86 -29.16 -13.24
C PRO A 73 13.18 -28.97 -11.88
N ALA A 74 13.39 -29.90 -10.93
CA ALA A 74 12.84 -29.82 -9.59
C ALA A 74 13.40 -28.61 -8.80
N GLU A 75 14.71 -28.37 -8.91
CA GLU A 75 15.36 -27.23 -8.27
C GLU A 75 14.95 -25.90 -8.91
N ALA A 76 14.80 -25.86 -10.24
CA ALA A 76 14.31 -24.69 -10.97
C ALA A 76 12.88 -24.35 -10.55
N ARG A 77 11.98 -25.34 -10.41
CA ARG A 77 10.62 -25.17 -9.86
C ARG A 77 10.64 -24.53 -8.47
N ARG A 78 11.51 -25.02 -7.58
CA ARG A 78 11.67 -24.46 -6.23
C ARG A 78 12.11 -22.99 -6.29
N HIS A 79 13.10 -22.67 -7.11
CA HIS A 79 13.56 -21.28 -7.23
C HIS A 79 12.52 -20.35 -7.85
N MET A 80 11.73 -20.81 -8.84
CA MET A 80 10.59 -20.03 -9.35
C MET A 80 9.55 -19.77 -8.25
N HIS A 81 9.27 -20.73 -7.37
CA HIS A 81 8.39 -20.52 -6.23
C HIS A 81 8.94 -19.47 -5.25
N GLU A 82 10.23 -19.50 -4.95
CA GLU A 82 10.88 -18.48 -4.11
C GLU A 82 10.84 -17.10 -4.77
N CYS A 83 11.05 -16.99 -6.09
CA CYS A 83 10.89 -15.73 -6.83
C CYS A 83 9.51 -15.11 -6.58
N LYS A 84 8.44 -15.90 -6.70
CA LYS A 84 7.05 -15.44 -6.46
C LYS A 84 6.89 -14.96 -5.02
N THR A 85 7.46 -15.68 -4.06
CA THR A 85 7.45 -15.30 -2.64
C THR A 85 8.16 -13.97 -2.37
N HIS A 86 9.33 -13.76 -2.95
CA HIS A 86 10.10 -12.52 -2.80
C HIS A 86 9.40 -11.33 -3.47
N LEU A 87 8.86 -11.49 -4.68
CA LEU A 87 8.05 -10.44 -5.32
C LEU A 87 6.84 -10.05 -4.48
N ARG A 88 6.17 -11.04 -3.89
CA ARG A 88 5.05 -10.80 -2.97
C ARG A 88 5.50 -9.97 -1.76
N ARG A 89 6.61 -10.35 -1.11
CA ARG A 89 7.16 -9.61 0.04
C ARG A 89 7.59 -8.19 -0.33
N ALA A 90 8.14 -8.01 -1.53
CA ALA A 90 8.48 -6.70 -2.08
C ALA A 90 7.25 -5.80 -2.27
N ALA A 91 6.06 -6.37 -2.52
CA ALA A 91 4.80 -5.63 -2.65
C ALA A 91 4.12 -5.32 -1.30
N VAL A 92 4.12 -6.28 -0.37
CA VAL A 92 3.36 -6.20 0.89
C VAL A 92 3.75 -5.00 1.73
N GLU A 93 5.04 -4.80 1.99
CA GLU A 93 5.48 -3.73 2.90
C GLU A 93 5.20 -2.32 2.35
N PRO A 94 5.48 -2.01 1.06
CA PRO A 94 5.08 -0.72 0.50
C PRO A 94 3.57 -0.46 0.58
N PHE A 95 2.72 -1.45 0.26
CA PHE A 95 1.27 -1.27 0.35
C PHE A 95 0.79 -1.11 1.80
N GLU A 96 1.31 -1.92 2.72
CA GLU A 96 1.02 -1.83 4.16
C GLU A 96 1.30 -0.40 4.66
N TRP A 97 2.50 0.11 4.38
CA TRP A 97 2.91 1.43 4.83
C TRP A 97 2.04 2.55 4.23
N LEU A 98 1.68 2.44 2.94
CA LEU A 98 0.82 3.42 2.27
C LEU A 98 -0.59 3.46 2.89
N ALA A 99 -1.17 2.29 3.13
CA ALA A 99 -2.48 2.15 3.74
C ALA A 99 -2.50 2.71 5.17
N GLU A 100 -1.49 2.38 5.99
CA GLU A 100 -1.35 2.91 7.35
C GLU A 100 -1.20 4.43 7.36
N ARG A 101 -0.34 4.98 6.49
CA ARG A 101 -0.12 6.43 6.44
C ARG A 101 -1.39 7.18 6.08
N LYS A 102 -2.16 6.70 5.11
CA LYS A 102 -3.45 7.30 4.74
C LYS A 102 -4.49 7.15 5.86
N THR A 103 -4.56 5.99 6.50
CA THR A 103 -5.45 5.75 7.66
C THR A 103 -5.18 6.75 8.79
N LEU A 104 -3.91 6.96 9.14
CA LEU A 104 -3.51 7.95 10.15
C LEU A 104 -3.86 9.39 9.73
N GLN A 105 -3.73 9.71 8.44
CA GLN A 105 -4.11 11.02 7.92
C GLN A 105 -5.62 11.26 8.03
N ILE A 106 -6.43 10.25 7.66
CA ILE A 106 -7.89 10.27 7.82
C ILE A 106 -8.27 10.46 9.29
N GLU A 107 -7.67 9.68 10.20
CA GLU A 107 -7.96 9.77 11.64
C GLU A 107 -7.66 11.18 12.18
N LYS A 108 -6.49 11.74 11.86
CA LYS A 108 -6.11 13.09 12.28
C LYS A 108 -7.08 14.15 11.77
N MET A 109 -7.49 14.04 10.51
CA MET A 109 -8.33 15.04 9.86
C MET A 109 -9.80 14.93 10.28
N ALA A 110 -10.41 13.75 10.14
CA ALA A 110 -11.85 13.56 10.25
C ALA A 110 -12.32 13.10 11.64
N VAL A 111 -11.44 12.49 12.46
CA VAL A 111 -11.77 12.09 13.84
C VAL A 111 -11.29 13.17 14.82
N ARG A 112 -9.98 13.39 14.90
CA ARG A 112 -9.40 14.33 15.89
C ARG A 112 -9.62 15.80 15.49
N GLY A 113 -9.52 16.09 14.20
CA GLY A 113 -9.71 17.42 13.61
C GLY A 113 -11.15 17.76 13.26
N ARG A 114 -12.16 17.01 13.74
CA ARG A 114 -13.56 17.22 13.34
C ARG A 114 -14.04 18.66 13.55
N TRP A 115 -13.60 19.31 14.63
CA TRP A 115 -13.94 20.70 14.94
C TRP A 115 -13.36 21.69 13.93
N LEU A 116 -12.23 21.37 13.29
CA LEU A 116 -11.60 22.21 12.26
C LEU A 116 -12.48 22.34 11.02
N TYR A 117 -13.29 21.34 10.69
CA TYR A 117 -14.23 21.47 9.56
C TYR A 117 -15.23 22.61 9.77
N ALA A 118 -15.72 22.79 11.00
CA ALA A 118 -16.59 23.91 11.33
C ALA A 118 -15.84 25.26 11.27
N LEU A 119 -14.62 25.31 11.83
CA LEU A 119 -13.78 26.52 11.80
C LEU A 119 -13.41 26.95 10.38
N LEU A 120 -13.16 25.97 9.49
CA LEU A 120 -12.75 26.20 8.11
C LEU A 120 -13.92 26.43 7.16
N CYS A 121 -15.16 26.49 7.68
CA CYS A 121 -16.40 26.58 6.90
C CYS A 121 -16.49 25.51 5.80
N LEU A 122 -15.99 24.31 6.08
CA LEU A 122 -16.06 23.16 5.19
C LEU A 122 -17.28 22.32 5.54
N GLN A 123 -17.92 21.72 4.52
CA GLN A 123 -18.91 20.69 4.76
C GLN A 123 -18.25 19.59 5.60
N LYS A 124 -18.77 19.37 6.80
CA LYS A 124 -18.33 18.24 7.61
C LYS A 124 -18.56 16.98 6.75
N PRO A 125 -17.62 16.04 6.71
CA PRO A 125 -17.92 14.76 6.09
C PRO A 125 -19.20 14.22 6.74
N ASP A 126 -20.19 13.86 5.93
CA ASP A 126 -21.45 13.32 6.44
C ASP A 126 -21.13 12.01 7.16
N LEU A 127 -21.16 12.06 8.48
CA LEU A 127 -20.78 10.95 9.35
C LEU A 127 -21.97 10.07 9.77
N LYS A 128 -23.18 10.33 9.20
CA LYS A 128 -24.40 9.49 9.10
C LYS A 128 -25.59 10.36 8.61
N PRO A 129 -26.57 9.84 7.83
CA PRO A 129 -27.29 8.60 8.14
C PRO A 129 -27.79 7.77 6.93
N GLU A 130 -26.93 7.32 6.00
CA GLU A 130 -27.28 6.22 5.06
C GLU A 130 -26.08 5.30 4.74
N GLY A 131 -25.48 4.69 5.77
CA GLY A 131 -24.56 3.57 5.57
C GLY A 131 -23.10 3.87 5.90
N THR A 132 -22.68 3.29 7.03
CA THR A 132 -21.31 3.13 7.53
C THR A 132 -20.70 4.36 8.22
N ASP A 133 -20.58 4.26 9.55
CA ASP A 133 -19.78 5.16 10.39
C ASP A 133 -18.32 5.23 9.87
N LEU A 134 -17.71 6.41 9.78
CA LEU A 134 -16.27 6.53 9.44
C LEU A 134 -15.40 5.65 10.34
N ILE A 135 -15.80 5.46 11.61
CA ILE A 135 -15.13 4.55 12.52
C ILE A 135 -15.23 3.09 12.04
N ILE A 136 -16.36 2.68 11.45
CA ILE A 136 -16.51 1.36 10.85
C ILE A 136 -15.65 1.24 9.59
N GLU A 137 -15.62 2.25 8.71
CA GLU A 137 -14.75 2.22 7.52
C GLU A 137 -13.26 2.14 7.91
N LEU A 138 -12.83 2.91 8.92
CA LEU A 138 -11.46 2.85 9.46
C LEU A 138 -11.15 1.49 10.11
N LYS A 139 -12.09 0.92 10.87
CA LYS A 139 -11.95 -0.43 11.43
C LYS A 139 -11.83 -1.48 10.32
N ALA A 140 -12.55 -1.32 9.22
CA ALA A 140 -12.48 -2.24 8.08
C ALA A 140 -11.11 -2.16 7.37
N ILE A 141 -10.53 -0.98 7.23
CA ILE A 141 -9.15 -0.82 6.72
C ILE A 141 -8.15 -1.49 7.67
N ALA A 142 -8.25 -1.23 8.97
CA ALA A 142 -7.36 -1.83 9.97
C ALA A 142 -7.46 -3.37 9.95
N GLN A 143 -8.67 -3.91 9.81
CA GLN A 143 -8.91 -5.34 9.68
C GLN A 143 -8.21 -5.92 8.45
N LYS A 144 -8.27 -5.24 7.29
CA LYS A 144 -7.55 -5.69 6.08
C LYS A 144 -6.03 -5.69 6.26
N ILE A 145 -5.48 -4.70 6.96
CA ILE A 145 -4.04 -4.68 7.29
C ILE A 145 -3.68 -5.86 8.19
N VAL A 146 -4.50 -6.17 9.21
CA VAL A 146 -4.29 -7.32 10.09
C VAL A 146 -4.37 -8.63 9.32
N GLU A 147 -5.39 -8.82 8.47
CA GLU A 147 -5.53 -9.98 7.60
C GLU A 147 -4.31 -10.14 6.69
N GLY A 148 -3.84 -9.05 6.08
CA GLY A 148 -2.64 -9.05 5.25
C GLY A 148 -1.37 -9.42 6.03
N ARG A 149 -1.27 -9.02 7.31
CA ARG A 149 -0.15 -9.38 8.19
C ARG A 149 -0.15 -10.86 8.57
N ILE A 150 -1.31 -11.40 8.91
CA ILE A 150 -1.47 -12.83 9.26
C ILE A 150 -1.15 -13.70 8.05
N THR A 151 -1.56 -13.27 6.85
CA THR A 151 -1.40 -14.02 5.61
C THR A 151 -0.09 -13.74 4.87
N LYS A 152 0.93 -13.11 5.49
CA LYS A 152 2.21 -12.73 4.82
C LYS A 152 2.91 -13.87 4.05
N ALA A 153 2.63 -15.12 4.42
CA ALA A 153 3.14 -16.32 3.76
C ALA A 153 2.34 -16.80 2.54
N THR A 154 1.14 -16.24 2.27
CA THR A 154 0.24 -16.65 1.17
C THR A 154 -0.05 -15.51 0.21
N ALA A 155 -0.48 -15.82 -1.02
CA ALA A 155 -0.75 -14.80 -2.03
C ALA A 155 -1.88 -13.83 -1.62
N ALA A 156 -2.75 -14.26 -0.71
CA ALA A 156 -3.80 -13.42 -0.14
C ALA A 156 -3.27 -12.13 0.50
N SER A 157 -2.04 -12.11 1.04
CA SER A 157 -1.48 -10.94 1.72
C SER A 157 -1.47 -9.67 0.86
N VAL A 158 -1.03 -9.79 -0.40
CA VAL A 158 -0.96 -8.64 -1.31
C VAL A 158 -2.35 -8.10 -1.58
N LYS A 159 -3.32 -8.99 -1.84
CA LYS A 159 -4.71 -8.59 -2.07
C LYS A 159 -5.30 -7.85 -0.87
N HIS A 160 -5.10 -8.35 0.35
CA HIS A 160 -5.57 -7.67 1.56
C HIS A 160 -4.95 -6.27 1.71
N MET A 161 -3.65 -6.11 1.42
CA MET A 161 -2.97 -4.81 1.49
C MET A 161 -3.41 -3.85 0.37
N GLU A 162 -3.62 -4.34 -0.85
CA GLU A 162 -4.17 -3.57 -1.96
C GLU A 162 -5.61 -3.10 -1.66
N ASP A 163 -6.43 -3.97 -1.09
CA ASP A 163 -7.79 -3.62 -0.67
C ASP A 163 -7.78 -2.58 0.45
N ALA A 164 -6.90 -2.72 1.45
CA ALA A 164 -6.72 -1.72 2.50
C ALA A 164 -6.35 -0.34 1.92
N LEU A 165 -5.39 -0.31 0.99
CA LEU A 165 -4.98 0.92 0.32
C LEU A 165 -6.13 1.52 -0.51
N ARG A 166 -6.84 0.71 -1.30
CA ARG A 166 -7.99 1.15 -2.11
C ARG A 166 -9.10 1.74 -1.25
N MET A 167 -9.41 1.12 -0.11
CA MET A 167 -10.39 1.64 0.85
C MET A 167 -9.93 2.96 1.47
N ALA A 168 -8.65 3.08 1.83
CA ALA A 168 -8.07 4.32 2.33
C ALA A 168 -8.08 5.43 1.27
N ASP A 169 -7.82 5.11 0.00
CA ASP A 169 -7.88 6.06 -1.12
C ASP A 169 -9.31 6.56 -1.33
N ALA A 170 -10.31 5.66 -1.33
CA ALA A 170 -11.72 6.04 -1.46
C ALA A 170 -12.17 6.98 -0.33
N LEU A 171 -11.74 6.72 0.92
CA LEU A 171 -11.99 7.63 2.04
C LEU A 171 -11.29 8.98 1.86
N MET A 172 -10.03 8.98 1.43
CA MET A 172 -9.29 10.22 1.18
C MET A 172 -9.94 11.06 0.08
N GLU A 173 -10.46 10.43 -0.97
CA GLU A 173 -11.19 11.13 -2.04
C GLU A 173 -12.46 11.80 -1.52
N LYS A 174 -13.26 11.08 -0.71
CA LYS A 174 -14.45 11.64 -0.04
C LYS A 174 -14.10 12.85 0.83
N LEU A 175 -12.99 12.78 1.57
CA LEU A 175 -12.59 13.80 2.54
C LEU A 175 -11.91 15.04 1.92
N LYS A 176 -11.55 15.00 0.64
CA LYS A 176 -10.94 16.12 -0.10
C LYS A 176 -9.80 16.82 0.69
N PRO A 177 -8.77 16.09 1.13
CA PRO A 177 -7.73 16.59 2.04
C PRO A 177 -7.05 17.86 1.52
N LYS A 178 -6.85 17.99 0.20
CA LYS A 178 -6.28 19.21 -0.39
C LYS A 178 -7.10 20.45 -0.03
N GLN A 179 -8.42 20.40 -0.20
CA GLN A 179 -9.30 21.51 0.16
C GLN A 179 -9.24 21.81 1.66
N PHE A 180 -9.17 20.76 2.49
CA PHE A 180 -9.01 20.91 3.94
C PHE A 180 -7.70 21.64 4.31
N TYR A 181 -6.56 21.18 3.79
CA TYR A 181 -5.26 21.77 4.11
C TYR A 181 -5.07 23.16 3.50
N ASP A 182 -5.59 23.43 2.29
CA ASP A 182 -5.51 24.75 1.66
C ASP A 182 -6.26 25.80 2.49
N ARG A 183 -7.45 25.45 3.00
CA ARG A 183 -8.22 26.32 3.92
C ARG A 183 -7.51 26.50 5.24
N LEU A 184 -6.99 25.42 5.82
CA LEU A 184 -6.23 25.48 7.07
C LEU A 184 -5.01 26.38 6.95
N TYR A 185 -4.26 26.25 5.86
CA TYR A 185 -3.08 27.06 5.59
C TYR A 185 -3.45 28.54 5.41
N SER A 186 -4.52 28.82 4.67
CA SER A 186 -5.02 30.20 4.48
C SER A 186 -5.41 30.85 5.81
N LEU A 187 -6.09 30.10 6.68
CA LEU A 187 -6.45 30.58 8.03
C LEU A 187 -5.20 30.86 8.88
N LEU A 188 -4.22 29.96 8.86
CA LEU A 188 -2.98 30.14 9.62
C LEU A 188 -2.18 31.36 9.14
N LEU A 189 -2.09 31.58 7.82
CA LEU A 189 -1.46 32.78 7.26
C LEU A 189 -2.18 34.07 7.68
N PHE A 190 -3.51 34.07 7.64
CA PHE A 190 -4.30 35.21 8.08
C PHE A 190 -4.07 35.53 9.57
N LEU A 191 -4.08 34.50 10.42
CA LEU A 191 -3.81 34.66 11.85
C LEU A 191 -2.39 35.17 12.11
N ALA A 192 -1.39 34.59 11.44
CA ALA A 192 0.00 35.03 11.56
C ALA A 192 0.18 36.50 11.13
N GLY A 193 -0.42 36.89 10.01
CA GLY A 193 -0.39 38.29 9.53
C GLY A 193 -1.09 39.25 10.49
N THR A 194 -2.22 38.84 11.07
CA THR A 194 -2.96 39.66 12.04
C THR A 194 -2.16 39.84 13.33
N ILE A 195 -1.55 38.77 13.86
CA ILE A 195 -0.68 38.83 15.04
C ILE A 195 0.52 39.73 14.75
N PHE A 196 1.16 39.57 13.60
CA PHE A 196 2.30 40.41 13.21
C PHE A 196 1.93 41.90 13.12
N ALA A 197 0.77 42.24 12.53
CA ALA A 197 0.28 43.62 12.46
C ALA A 197 -0.04 44.20 13.84
N LEU A 198 -0.59 43.39 14.76
CA LEU A 198 -0.84 43.80 16.14
C LEU A 198 0.46 44.06 16.90
N LEU A 199 1.46 43.21 16.73
CA LEU A 199 2.78 43.40 17.33
C LEU A 199 3.47 44.66 16.80
N LEU A 200 3.37 44.95 15.50
CA LEU A 200 3.89 46.20 14.94
C LEU A 200 3.25 47.43 15.60
N ARG A 201 1.93 47.42 15.83
CA ARG A 201 1.22 48.51 16.52
C ARG A 201 1.57 48.66 18.01
N LEU A 202 2.15 47.63 18.63
CA LEU A 202 2.61 47.69 20.02
C LEU A 202 4.05 48.20 20.14
N VAL A 203 4.82 48.05 19.06
CA VAL A 203 6.24 48.44 19.00
C VAL A 203 6.42 49.86 18.43
N PHE A 204 5.55 50.30 17.52
CA PHE A 204 5.52 51.62 16.89
C PHE A 204 4.25 52.38 17.28
#